data_AF-A0A157Z935-F1
#
_entry.id   AF-A0A157Z935-F1
#
_cell.length_a   1.000
_cell.length_b   1.000
_cell.length_c   1.000
_cell.angle_alpha   90.00
_cell.angle_beta   90.00
_cell.angle_gamma   90.00
#
_symmetry.space_group_name_H-M   'P 1'
#
loop_
_entity.id
_entity.type
_entity.pdbx_description
1 polymer ?
#
loop_
_entity_poly.entity_id
_entity_poly.type
_entity_poly.pdbx_seq_one_letter_code
_entity_poly.pdbx_strand_id
1 'polypeptide(L)'
;MKKKFFGAAALGAASLALLSGCAVDDQVSSTIMEQATQPLTCMSKAECDAWWARAQVWVTNHSEYKLQTVTDSIIQTAGPSSGKRALAYQITKTPTNEGTATIGFAAHCDNPLGCQPNPWEAGANFKQFVRNGPGLRKTATPQAAQADAVAPAAPAPGGVQVSPLDQPVPLNLESQPGQSAAPPLQ
;
A
#
# COMPACT_ATOMS: atom_id res chain seq x y z
N MET A 1 -17.35 21.13 -69.20
CA MET A 1 -17.06 19.78 -69.77
C MET A 1 -18.17 18.88 -69.25
N LYS A 2 -19.18 18.45 -70.03
CA LYS A 2 -19.21 17.30 -70.96
C LYS A 2 -18.63 16.04 -70.29
N LYS A 3 -19.32 14.92 -70.02
CA LYS A 3 -20.65 14.37 -70.38
C LYS A 3 -21.04 13.32 -69.32
N LYS A 4 -22.33 13.22 -69.01
CA LYS A 4 -22.95 12.06 -68.31
C LYS A 4 -23.19 10.96 -69.33
N PHE A 5 -23.00 9.69 -68.96
CA PHE A 5 -23.72 8.57 -69.56
C PHE A 5 -24.15 7.56 -68.49
N PHE A 6 -25.47 7.42 -68.42
CA PHE A 6 -26.23 6.38 -67.74
C PHE A 6 -26.13 5.08 -68.54
N GLY A 7 -26.17 3.94 -67.85
CA GLY A 7 -26.31 2.62 -68.47
C GLY A 7 -26.67 1.56 -67.44
N ALA A 8 -27.97 1.27 -67.35
CA ALA A 8 -28.55 0.22 -66.54
C ALA A 8 -28.39 -1.16 -67.20
N ALA A 9 -28.20 -2.21 -66.40
CA ALA A 9 -28.60 -3.58 -66.77
C ALA A 9 -28.84 -4.38 -65.49
N ALA A 10 -30.11 -4.77 -65.32
CA ALA A 10 -30.61 -5.64 -64.27
C ALA A 10 -30.18 -7.09 -64.53
N LEU A 11 -29.85 -7.82 -63.46
CA LEU A 11 -29.95 -9.28 -63.37
C LEU A 11 -30.10 -9.64 -61.89
N GLY A 12 -31.25 -10.22 -61.57
CA GLY A 12 -31.60 -10.61 -60.22
C GLY A 12 -30.76 -11.77 -59.69
N ALA A 13 -30.52 -11.73 -58.39
CA ALA A 13 -30.39 -12.92 -57.55
C ALA A 13 -30.70 -12.49 -56.12
N ALA A 14 -31.78 -13.04 -55.56
CA ALA A 14 -32.00 -13.03 -54.14
C ALA A 14 -30.77 -13.64 -53.46
N SER A 15 -30.13 -12.91 -52.55
CA SER A 15 -29.08 -13.46 -51.70
C SER A 15 -29.08 -12.71 -50.37
N LEU A 16 -29.15 -13.54 -49.32
CA LEU A 16 -29.52 -13.27 -47.95
C LEU A 16 -28.77 -12.08 -47.34
N ALA A 17 -29.52 -11.24 -46.62
CA ALA A 17 -28.98 -10.37 -45.60
C ALA A 17 -28.37 -11.22 -44.48
N LEU A 18 -27.07 -11.53 -44.58
CA LEU A 18 -26.27 -11.99 -43.45
C LEU A 18 -25.87 -10.75 -42.67
N LEU A 19 -26.70 -10.42 -41.66
CA LEU A 19 -26.29 -9.57 -40.54
C LEU A 19 -25.21 -10.34 -39.76
N SER A 20 -23.97 -10.28 -40.24
CA SER A 20 -22.80 -10.66 -39.44
C SER A 20 -22.65 -9.62 -38.35
N GLY A 21 -23.36 -9.82 -37.24
CA GLY A 21 -23.03 -9.17 -35.98
C GLY A 21 -21.63 -9.61 -35.60
N CYS A 22 -20.66 -8.72 -35.72
CA CYS A 22 -19.42 -8.85 -34.97
C CYS A 22 -19.81 -8.77 -33.49
N ALA A 23 -19.95 -9.92 -32.84
CA ALA A 23 -19.88 -9.98 -31.39
C ALA A 23 -18.49 -9.46 -31.02
N VAL A 24 -18.45 -8.20 -30.61
CA VAL A 24 -17.34 -7.65 -29.83
C VAL A 24 -17.27 -8.50 -28.57
N ASP A 25 -16.35 -9.47 -28.57
CA ASP A 25 -15.94 -10.16 -27.36
C ASP A 25 -15.03 -9.19 -26.58
N ASP A 26 -15.65 -8.15 -26.01
CA ASP A 26 -15.06 -7.24 -25.03
C ASP A 26 -14.99 -7.99 -23.68
N GLN A 27 -14.36 -9.16 -23.68
CA GLN A 27 -14.14 -9.96 -22.48
C GLN A 27 -12.81 -9.57 -21.83
N VAL A 28 -12.62 -8.28 -21.57
CA VAL A 28 -11.92 -7.90 -20.34
C VAL A 28 -12.93 -8.15 -19.24
N SER A 29 -12.92 -9.37 -18.69
CA SER A 29 -13.78 -9.82 -17.59
C SER A 29 -14.08 -8.66 -16.64
N SER A 30 -15.37 -8.30 -16.54
CA SER A 30 -15.90 -7.22 -15.69
C SER A 30 -15.33 -7.26 -14.27
N THR A 31 -15.02 -8.44 -13.76
CA THR A 31 -14.37 -8.68 -12.47
C THR A 31 -12.92 -8.15 -12.36
N ILE A 32 -12.12 -8.19 -13.43
CA ILE A 32 -10.75 -7.65 -13.44
C ILE A 32 -10.74 -6.13 -13.59
N MET A 33 -11.68 -5.57 -14.36
CA MET A 33 -11.90 -4.12 -14.39
C MET A 33 -12.42 -3.58 -13.06
N GLU A 34 -13.37 -4.25 -12.39
CA GLU A 34 -13.87 -3.86 -11.06
C GLU A 34 -12.77 -3.88 -9.99
N GLN A 35 -11.80 -4.80 -10.08
CA GLN A 35 -10.69 -4.85 -9.11
C GLN A 35 -9.56 -3.87 -9.44
N ALA A 36 -9.28 -3.59 -10.72
CA ALA A 36 -8.30 -2.59 -11.14
C ALA A 36 -8.79 -1.14 -10.91
N THR A 37 -10.09 -0.90 -11.08
CA THR A 37 -10.74 0.41 -10.89
C THR A 37 -11.13 0.68 -9.46
N GLN A 38 -11.08 -0.32 -8.56
CA GLN A 38 -11.54 -0.15 -7.19
C GLN A 38 -10.82 1.01 -6.50
N PRO A 39 -11.53 2.13 -6.28
CA PRO A 39 -10.94 3.29 -5.64
C PRO A 39 -10.58 2.91 -4.20
N LEU A 40 -9.52 3.52 -3.68
CA LEU A 40 -9.20 3.38 -2.27
C LEU A 40 -10.11 4.32 -1.49
N THR A 41 -11.39 3.95 -1.40
CA THR A 41 -12.43 4.76 -0.75
C THR A 41 -12.65 4.30 0.68
N CYS A 42 -12.51 5.23 1.61
CA CYS A 42 -12.82 5.04 3.02
C CYS A 42 -14.25 5.53 3.31
N MET A 43 -14.92 4.87 4.25
CA MET A 43 -16.35 5.01 4.56
C MET A 43 -16.62 5.84 5.82
N SER A 44 -15.58 6.16 6.61
CA SER A 44 -15.70 6.99 7.80
C SER A 44 -14.49 7.90 8.00
N LYS A 45 -14.67 9.03 8.69
CA LYS A 45 -13.57 9.97 8.96
C LYS A 45 -12.39 9.30 9.65
N ALA A 46 -12.66 8.47 10.66
CA ALA A 46 -11.63 7.74 11.39
C ALA A 46 -10.84 6.78 10.48
N GLU A 47 -11.53 6.06 9.59
CA GLU A 47 -10.88 5.19 8.60
C GLU A 47 -10.05 5.99 7.60
N CYS A 48 -10.60 7.09 7.08
CA CYS A 48 -9.91 7.97 6.14
C CYS A 48 -8.64 8.58 6.74
N ASP A 49 -8.69 9.02 8.00
CA ASP A 49 -7.55 9.58 8.71
C ASP A 49 -6.49 8.50 8.97
N ALA A 50 -6.89 7.28 9.33
CA ALA A 50 -5.97 6.15 9.49
C ALA A 50 -5.31 5.74 8.17
N TRP A 51 -6.08 5.68 7.08
CA TRP A 51 -5.56 5.35 5.75
C TRP A 51 -4.63 6.43 5.21
N TRP A 52 -4.94 7.70 5.45
CA TRP A 52 -4.07 8.82 5.08
C TRP A 52 -2.72 8.78 5.81
N ALA A 53 -2.74 8.51 7.12
CA ALA A 53 -1.51 8.32 7.89
C ALA A 53 -0.66 7.15 7.36
N ARG A 54 -1.30 6.02 7.02
CA ARG A 54 -0.60 4.88 6.39
C ARG A 54 -0.02 5.26 5.03
N ALA A 55 -0.74 6.03 4.23
CA ALA A 55 -0.25 6.49 2.93
C ALA A 55 1.03 7.31 3.08
N GLN A 56 1.07 8.24 4.05
CA GLN A 56 2.26 9.03 4.34
C GLN A 56 3.46 8.15 4.75
N VAL A 57 3.23 7.19 5.65
CA VAL A 57 4.26 6.24 6.08
C VAL A 57 4.79 5.42 4.90
N TRP A 58 3.88 4.93 4.04
CA TRP A 58 4.28 4.14 2.87
C TRP A 58 5.18 4.95 1.93
N VAL A 59 4.78 6.18 1.57
CA VAL A 59 5.57 7.04 0.67
C VAL A 59 6.93 7.35 1.29
N THR A 60 6.98 7.63 2.59
CA THR A 60 8.23 7.89 3.32
C THR A 60 9.19 6.70 3.23
N ASN A 61 8.67 5.48 3.27
CA ASN A 61 9.50 4.26 3.28
C ASN A 61 9.84 3.70 1.89
N HIS A 62 9.10 4.09 0.85
CA HIS A 62 9.27 3.55 -0.51
C HIS A 62 9.83 4.57 -1.51
N SER A 63 9.95 5.85 -1.10
CA SER A 63 10.51 6.90 -1.93
C SER A 63 11.98 7.13 -1.64
N GLU A 64 12.79 7.19 -2.70
CA GLU A 64 14.15 7.73 -2.64
C GLU A 64 14.14 9.27 -2.55
N TYR A 65 13.05 9.90 -2.98
CA TYR A 65 12.87 11.36 -2.90
C TYR A 65 12.23 11.75 -1.57
N LYS A 66 12.67 12.86 -1.00
CA LYS A 66 12.04 13.45 0.19
C LYS A 66 10.60 13.88 -0.10
N LEU A 67 9.76 13.83 0.93
CA LEU A 67 8.47 14.49 0.90
C LEU A 67 8.69 16.00 0.74
N GLN A 68 8.03 16.58 -0.25
CA GLN A 68 8.03 18.01 -0.53
C GLN A 68 6.77 18.68 0.04
N THR A 69 5.62 18.03 -0.15
CA THR A 69 4.32 18.54 0.30
C THR A 69 3.61 17.46 1.10
N VAL A 70 3.13 17.81 2.29
CA VAL A 70 2.22 16.99 3.09
C VAL A 70 1.14 17.89 3.64
N THR A 71 -0.08 17.68 3.21
CA THR A 71 -1.28 18.35 3.71
C THR A 71 -2.34 17.31 4.05
N ASP A 72 -3.52 17.78 4.46
CA ASP A 72 -4.66 16.90 4.67
C ASP A 72 -5.18 16.25 3.38
N SER A 73 -4.80 16.74 2.21
CA SER A 73 -5.32 16.29 0.90
C SER A 73 -4.26 15.89 -0.12
N ILE A 74 -2.98 16.21 0.11
CA ILE A 74 -1.88 15.93 -0.82
C ILE A 74 -0.65 15.42 -0.07
N ILE A 75 -0.05 14.33 -0.54
CA ILE A 75 1.32 13.91 -0.20
C ILE A 75 2.11 13.87 -1.50
N GLN A 76 3.19 14.62 -1.61
CA GLN A 76 3.99 14.72 -2.82
C GLN A 76 5.47 14.68 -2.49
N THR A 77 6.26 13.99 -3.31
CA THR A 77 7.72 13.96 -3.21
C THR A 77 8.38 14.99 -4.14
N ALA A 78 9.62 15.34 -3.86
CA ALA A 78 10.36 16.35 -4.65
C ALA A 78 10.80 15.93 -6.06
N GLY A 79 10.80 14.63 -6.35
CA GLY A 79 11.26 14.08 -7.63
C GLY A 79 10.20 14.12 -8.74
N PRO A 80 10.51 13.50 -9.89
CA PRO A 80 11.77 12.86 -10.24
C PRO A 80 12.81 13.86 -10.74
N SER A 81 14.09 13.53 -10.60
CA SER A 81 15.19 14.33 -11.16
C SER A 81 16.25 13.46 -11.84
N SER A 82 16.89 14.02 -12.86
CA SER A 82 18.14 13.51 -13.45
C SER A 82 18.08 12.13 -14.10
N GLY A 83 17.08 11.83 -14.94
CA GLY A 83 17.13 10.58 -15.70
C GLY A 83 16.86 9.31 -14.86
N LYS A 84 16.48 9.48 -13.58
CA LYS A 84 16.44 8.38 -12.61
C LYS A 84 15.23 7.49 -12.82
N ARG A 85 15.45 6.19 -12.60
CA ARG A 85 14.41 5.15 -12.60
C ARG A 85 13.53 5.18 -11.34
N ALA A 86 14.00 5.81 -10.27
CA ALA A 86 13.29 5.90 -8.99
C ALA A 86 11.95 6.62 -9.15
N LEU A 87 10.94 6.12 -8.45
CA LEU A 87 9.60 6.67 -8.47
C LEU A 87 9.49 7.91 -7.58
N ALA A 88 8.94 8.97 -8.13
CA ALA A 88 8.32 10.06 -7.40
C ALA A 88 6.83 9.76 -7.23
N TYR A 89 6.27 10.21 -6.11
CA TYR A 89 4.90 9.92 -5.72
C TYR A 89 4.09 11.20 -5.54
N GLN A 90 2.82 11.10 -5.93
CA GLN A 90 1.78 12.06 -5.61
C GLN A 90 0.53 11.30 -5.18
N ILE A 91 0.16 11.43 -3.91
CA ILE A 91 -1.03 10.83 -3.32
C ILE A 91 -2.02 11.94 -3.04
N THR A 92 -3.29 11.71 -3.33
CA THR A 92 -4.37 12.67 -3.09
C THR A 92 -5.43 12.07 -2.18
N LYS A 93 -6.08 12.88 -1.34
CA LYS A 93 -7.28 12.52 -0.59
C LYS A 93 -8.40 13.47 -1.00
N THR A 94 -9.35 12.94 -1.76
CA THR A 94 -10.49 13.70 -2.27
C THR A 94 -11.74 13.31 -1.48
N PRO A 95 -12.33 14.22 -0.68
CA PRO A 95 -13.60 13.97 -0.02
C PRO A 95 -14.70 13.66 -1.04
N THR A 96 -15.53 12.65 -0.76
CA THR A 96 -16.64 12.26 -1.66
C THR A 96 -18.00 12.63 -1.10
N ASN A 97 -18.21 12.44 0.21
CA ASN A 97 -19.41 12.81 0.98
C ASN A 97 -18.98 13.03 2.44
N GLU A 98 -19.89 13.46 3.33
CA GLU A 98 -19.58 13.69 4.76
C GLU A 98 -18.94 12.45 5.40
N GLY A 99 -17.65 12.55 5.73
CA GLY A 99 -16.88 11.48 6.36
C GLY A 99 -16.31 10.41 5.42
N THR A 100 -16.52 10.50 4.10
CA THR A 100 -15.94 9.57 3.12
C THR A 100 -14.92 10.28 2.24
N ALA A 101 -13.88 9.57 1.82
CA ALA A 101 -12.89 10.10 0.89
C ALA A 101 -12.33 9.01 -0.01
N THR A 102 -11.82 9.41 -1.17
CA THR A 102 -11.07 8.55 -2.07
C THR A 102 -9.61 8.94 -2.04
N ILE A 103 -8.74 7.95 -1.84
CA ILE A 103 -7.29 8.11 -1.87
C ILE A 103 -6.76 7.73 -3.25
N GLY A 104 -6.20 8.71 -3.95
CA GLY A 104 -5.55 8.53 -5.25
C GLY A 104 -4.07 8.20 -5.10
N PHE A 105 -3.53 7.40 -6.02
CA PHE A 105 -2.11 7.09 -6.12
C PHE A 105 -1.62 7.43 -7.52
N ALA A 106 -0.59 8.26 -7.59
CA ALA A 106 0.18 8.49 -8.82
C ALA A 106 1.66 8.30 -8.51
N ALA A 107 2.34 7.59 -9.41
CA ALA A 107 3.78 7.44 -9.37
C ALA A 107 4.36 7.60 -10.78
N HIS A 108 5.50 8.26 -10.87
CA HIS A 108 6.20 8.49 -12.13
C HIS A 108 7.71 8.58 -11.92
N CYS A 109 8.47 8.40 -12.99
CA CYS A 109 9.92 8.60 -13.00
C CYS A 109 10.32 9.37 -14.26
N ASP A 110 11.57 9.79 -14.33
CA ASP A 110 12.12 10.58 -15.43
C ASP A 110 13.14 9.75 -16.22
N ASN A 111 12.81 8.52 -16.61
CA ASN A 111 13.73 7.64 -17.34
C ASN A 111 13.05 6.99 -18.57
N PRO A 112 13.63 7.14 -19.79
CA PRO A 112 13.03 6.61 -21.01
C PRO A 112 13.02 5.07 -21.07
N LEU A 113 13.90 4.39 -20.33
CA LEU A 113 13.90 2.91 -20.23
C LEU A 113 12.89 2.39 -19.19
N GLY A 114 11.99 3.25 -18.70
CA GLY A 114 10.99 2.94 -17.70
C GLY A 114 11.47 3.08 -16.26
N CYS A 115 10.53 2.95 -15.32
CA CYS A 115 10.78 3.11 -13.90
C CYS A 115 11.19 1.81 -13.21
N GLN A 116 11.81 1.94 -12.05
CA GLN A 116 12.07 0.84 -11.13
C GLN A 116 11.87 1.35 -9.69
N PRO A 117 10.94 0.76 -8.91
CA PRO A 117 10.01 -0.30 -9.32
C PRO A 117 8.96 0.19 -10.35
N ASN A 118 8.16 -0.73 -10.89
CA ASN A 118 7.10 -0.38 -11.83
C ASN A 118 6.00 0.46 -11.12
N PRO A 119 5.49 1.56 -11.71
CA PRO A 119 4.46 2.39 -11.08
C PRO A 119 3.17 1.65 -10.74
N TRP A 120 2.77 0.69 -11.58
CA TRP A 120 1.57 -0.13 -11.37
C TRP A 120 1.71 -1.07 -10.18
N GLU A 121 2.87 -1.73 -10.08
CA GLU A 121 3.21 -2.59 -8.96
C GLU A 121 3.28 -1.79 -7.65
N ALA A 122 3.92 -0.61 -7.70
CA ALA A 122 3.96 0.30 -6.56
C ALA A 122 2.56 0.71 -6.10
N GLY A 123 1.65 1.01 -7.06
CA GLY A 123 0.26 1.35 -6.75
C GLY A 123 -0.54 0.20 -6.14
N ALA A 124 -0.34 -1.03 -6.60
CA ALA A 124 -0.97 -2.21 -6.02
C ALA A 124 -0.52 -2.43 -4.56
N ASN A 125 0.80 -2.39 -4.32
CA ASN A 125 1.39 -2.51 -2.98
C ASN A 125 0.92 -1.39 -2.05
N PHE A 126 0.87 -0.16 -2.55
CA PHE A 126 0.33 0.99 -1.80
C PHE A 126 -1.11 0.73 -1.36
N LYS A 127 -2.01 0.37 -2.29
CA LYS A 127 -3.43 0.12 -1.96
C LYS A 127 -3.57 -0.99 -0.92
N GLN A 128 -2.80 -2.08 -1.03
CA GLN A 128 -2.82 -3.16 -0.04
C GLN A 128 -2.34 -2.69 1.34
N PHE A 129 -1.21 -1.99 1.40
CA PHE A 129 -0.66 -1.47 2.66
C PHE A 129 -1.60 -0.50 3.34
N VAL A 130 -2.24 0.40 2.59
CA VAL A 130 -3.15 1.39 3.18
C VAL A 130 -4.41 0.71 3.74
N ARG A 131 -5.00 -0.25 3.02
CA ARG A 131 -6.18 -1.01 3.50
C ARG A 131 -5.85 -1.84 4.75
N ASN A 132 -4.77 -2.61 4.69
CA ASN A 132 -4.47 -3.63 5.70
C ASN A 132 -3.62 -3.09 6.86
N GLY A 133 -2.96 -1.94 6.66
CA GLY A 133 -1.92 -1.42 7.55
C GLY A 133 -0.56 -2.06 7.30
N PRO A 134 0.51 -1.55 7.95
CA PRO A 134 1.70 -2.37 8.14
C PRO A 134 1.20 -3.61 8.85
N GLY A 135 1.23 -4.76 8.17
CA GLY A 135 0.55 -5.95 8.65
C GLY A 135 0.80 -6.07 10.14
N LEU A 136 -0.27 -6.26 10.93
CA LEU A 136 -0.10 -7.02 12.16
C LEU A 136 0.65 -8.24 11.66
N ARG A 137 1.95 -8.33 11.92
CA ARG A 137 2.58 -9.63 11.90
C ARG A 137 1.66 -10.40 12.82
N LYS A 138 0.84 -11.31 12.28
CA LYS A 138 0.41 -12.47 13.05
C LYS A 138 1.70 -12.88 13.71
N THR A 139 1.80 -12.64 15.01
CA THR A 139 3.04 -12.74 15.77
C THR A 139 3.67 -14.00 15.26
N ALA A 140 4.79 -13.86 14.54
CA ALA A 140 5.52 -15.03 14.14
C ALA A 140 5.80 -15.69 15.48
N THR A 141 5.14 -16.83 15.71
CA THR A 141 5.48 -17.74 16.80
C THR A 141 7.00 -17.73 16.84
N PRO A 142 7.64 -17.46 17.99
CA PRO A 142 9.08 -17.55 18.08
C PRO A 142 9.45 -18.87 17.42
N GLN A 143 10.17 -18.78 16.30
CA GLN A 143 10.64 -19.93 15.57
C GLN A 143 11.33 -20.77 16.62
N ALA A 144 10.68 -21.88 16.99
CA ALA A 144 11.23 -22.82 17.94
C ALA A 144 12.62 -23.10 17.40
N ALA A 145 13.62 -22.69 18.18
CA ALA A 145 14.99 -23.03 17.92
C ALA A 145 14.98 -24.52 17.58
N GLN A 146 15.31 -24.83 16.33
CA GLN A 146 15.68 -26.16 15.93
C GLN A 146 16.92 -26.46 16.77
N ALA A 147 16.67 -27.05 17.93
CA ALA A 147 17.68 -27.71 18.71
C ALA A 147 17.99 -28.98 17.90
N ASP A 148 18.95 -28.85 16.99
CA ASP A 148 19.68 -29.99 16.45
C ASP A 148 20.27 -30.75 17.64
N ALA A 149 19.54 -31.78 18.06
CA ALA A 149 19.93 -32.70 19.10
C ALA A 149 20.99 -33.64 18.54
N VAL A 150 22.26 -33.36 18.80
CA VAL A 150 23.27 -34.42 18.89
C VAL A 150 24.31 -34.05 19.98
N ALA A 151 24.13 -34.62 21.18
CA ALA A 151 25.18 -34.71 22.18
C ALA A 151 25.19 -36.13 22.76
N PRO A 152 26.33 -36.85 22.76
CA PRO A 152 26.40 -38.16 23.39
C PRO A 152 26.59 -38.01 24.90
N ALA A 153 25.91 -38.90 25.64
CA ALA A 153 25.94 -39.01 27.08
C ALA A 153 27.27 -39.58 27.62
N ALA A 154 27.76 -39.01 28.73
CA ALA A 154 28.62 -39.68 29.71
C ALA A 154 28.62 -38.88 31.05
N PRO A 155 28.93 -39.52 32.20
CA PRO A 155 28.14 -39.33 33.42
C PRO A 155 28.75 -38.40 34.48
N ALA A 156 27.88 -37.98 35.42
CA ALA A 156 28.24 -37.28 36.65
C ALA A 156 29.14 -38.13 37.57
N PRO A 157 29.83 -37.51 38.54
CA PRO A 157 29.27 -37.61 39.89
C PRO A 157 29.43 -36.37 40.78
N GLY A 158 28.45 -36.21 41.68
CA GLY A 158 28.68 -35.91 43.10
C GLY A 158 28.98 -34.46 43.52
N GLY A 159 28.07 -33.85 44.28
CA GLY A 159 28.42 -32.66 45.07
C GLY A 159 27.25 -31.90 45.68
N VAL A 160 26.73 -32.42 46.79
CA VAL A 160 26.12 -31.71 47.93
C VAL A 160 24.92 -30.79 47.66
N GLN A 161 23.75 -31.29 48.06
CA GLN A 161 22.60 -30.48 48.40
C GLN A 161 22.79 -29.81 49.76
N VAL A 162 22.50 -28.51 49.82
CA VAL A 162 21.98 -27.86 51.03
C VAL A 162 20.83 -26.96 50.60
N SER A 163 19.63 -27.27 51.10
CA SER A 163 18.45 -26.40 51.03
C SER A 163 18.30 -25.65 52.37
N PRO A 164 17.18 -24.93 52.59
CA PRO A 164 17.11 -23.48 52.64
C PRO A 164 16.95 -23.00 54.09
N LEU A 165 17.15 -21.71 54.37
CA LEU A 165 16.46 -20.95 55.43
C LEU A 165 16.94 -19.49 55.41
N ASP A 166 16.04 -18.62 55.85
CA ASP A 166 16.18 -17.18 56.13
C ASP A 166 16.14 -16.21 54.94
N GLN A 167 15.28 -15.17 54.86
CA GLN A 167 14.08 -14.71 55.58
C GLN A 167 13.57 -13.44 54.79
N PRO A 168 12.43 -12.78 55.14
CA PRO A 168 11.53 -12.07 54.22
C PRO A 168 11.75 -10.54 54.02
N VAL A 169 10.96 -10.03 53.06
CA VAL A 169 10.64 -8.64 52.59
C VAL A 169 10.59 -7.54 53.69
N PRO A 170 10.70 -6.22 53.34
CA PRO A 170 9.47 -5.48 53.00
C PRO A 170 9.57 -4.36 51.92
N LEU A 171 8.37 -4.06 51.39
CA LEU A 171 7.95 -2.86 50.67
C LEU A 171 8.35 -1.53 51.36
N ASN A 172 8.72 -0.54 50.55
CA ASN A 172 8.44 0.91 50.71
C ASN A 172 8.32 1.44 49.27
N LEU A 173 7.22 2.02 48.75
CA LEU A 173 6.31 3.08 49.20
C LEU A 173 7.03 4.40 49.54
N GLU A 174 7.16 5.26 48.53
CA GLU A 174 7.14 6.74 48.58
C GLU A 174 7.36 7.24 47.12
N SER A 175 6.35 7.63 46.35
CA SER A 175 5.69 8.95 46.34
C SER A 175 6.63 10.14 46.12
N GLN A 176 6.76 10.62 44.87
CA GLN A 176 6.44 12.03 44.55
C GLN A 176 6.47 12.36 43.03
N PRO A 177 5.38 12.96 42.50
CA PRO A 177 5.35 13.68 41.24
C PRO A 177 5.50 15.20 41.44
N GLY A 178 6.10 15.87 40.44
CA GLY A 178 5.89 17.31 40.19
C GLY A 178 7.09 18.21 40.45
N GLN A 179 7.50 18.95 39.42
CA GLN A 179 7.72 20.40 39.49
C GLN A 179 7.93 20.99 38.09
N SER A 180 6.91 21.71 37.63
CA SER A 180 6.92 22.66 36.52
C SER A 180 7.60 23.96 36.95
N ALA A 181 8.36 24.60 36.06
CA ALA A 181 8.59 26.05 36.11
C ALA A 181 8.92 26.59 34.71
N ALA A 182 8.13 27.57 34.26
CA ALA A 182 8.37 28.43 33.11
C ALA A 182 9.06 29.74 33.55
N PRO A 183 9.83 30.43 32.69
CA PRO A 183 10.42 31.73 33.02
C PRO A 183 9.50 32.91 32.60
N PRO A 184 9.61 34.09 33.27
CA PRO A 184 8.82 35.27 32.94
C PRO A 184 9.44 36.12 31.81
N LEU A 185 8.55 36.85 31.15
CA LEU A 185 8.82 37.92 30.19
C LEU A 185 9.50 39.12 30.85
N GLN A 186 10.46 39.73 30.14
CA GLN A 186 10.83 41.14 30.23
C GLN A 186 10.85 41.73 28.82
#